data_AF-J9D9V6-F1
#
_entry.id   AF-J9D9V6-F1
#
_cell.length_a   1.000
_cell.length_b   1.000
_cell.length_c   1.000
_cell.angle_alpha   90.00
_cell.angle_beta   90.00
_cell.angle_gamma   90.00
#
_symmetry.space_group_name_H-M   'P 1'
#
loop_
_entity.id
_entity.type
_entity.pdbx_description
1 polymer ?
#
loop_
_entity_poly.entity_id
_entity_poly.type
_entity_poly.pdbx_seq_one_letter_code
_entity_poly.pdbx_strand_id
1 'polypeptide(L)'
;MKEKDLKIEFFMLESTDGFENKSTHRKMTEVAIRGCSQVKEWFYESGSDGELPSEWSDFKTKVMDFCLGRDVKHLRKYYDESWGEFLIRIRDFSNFQKIEDKTVFRYLRKVKMPVELKIMVHAIDNDLSVLIDRVKENGLEYRDRKTIRNIYSQKVELIKERRKGSVCFKCGKSGHFSRDCQNEEIMNVEDVNNGYCSDHKLDQRMISINGKNYQVIFDTGASSSFICNGALKLFDSLHFINVKRHFRTIDGHKISSEER
;
A
#
# COMPACT_ATOMS: atom_id res chain seq x y z
N MET A 1 3.13 -14.47 21.08
CA MET A 1 2.77 -15.90 21.23
C MET A 1 4.02 -16.72 20.96
N LYS A 2 4.36 -17.71 21.79
CA LYS A 2 5.53 -18.57 21.55
C LYS A 2 5.10 -19.81 20.75
N GLU A 3 6.05 -20.40 20.03
CA GLU A 3 5.80 -21.63 19.26
C GLU A 3 5.28 -22.78 20.13
N LYS A 4 5.78 -22.89 21.36
CA LYS A 4 5.31 -23.87 22.34
C LYS A 4 3.82 -23.71 22.65
N ASP A 5 3.35 -22.47 22.79
CA ASP A 5 1.94 -22.18 23.12
C ASP A 5 1.03 -22.68 21.99
N LEU A 6 1.39 -22.40 20.73
CA LEU A 6 0.66 -22.89 19.55
C LEU A 6 0.63 -24.42 19.47
N LYS A 7 1.77 -25.08 19.75
CA LYS A 7 1.84 -26.55 19.76
C LYS A 7 0.95 -27.16 20.84
N ILE A 8 0.85 -26.52 22.01
CA ILE A 8 -0.07 -26.95 23.07
C ILE A 8 -1.52 -26.80 22.59
N GLU A 9 -1.90 -25.66 22.00
CA GLU A 9 -3.25 -25.45 21.48
C GLU A 9 -3.64 -26.48 20.40
N PHE A 10 -2.73 -26.78 19.48
CA PHE A 10 -2.96 -27.85 18.50
C PHE A 10 -3.15 -29.20 19.16
N PHE A 11 -2.32 -29.55 20.14
CA PHE A 11 -2.43 -30.81 20.86
C PHE A 11 -3.77 -30.92 21.62
N MET A 12 -4.20 -29.85 22.27
CA MET A 12 -5.48 -29.80 22.97
C MET A 12 -6.66 -29.96 22.00
N LEU A 13 -6.58 -29.35 20.81
CA LEU A 13 -7.60 -29.49 19.77
C LEU A 13 -7.64 -30.92 19.20
N GLU A 14 -6.49 -31.50 18.90
CA GLU A 14 -6.38 -32.87 18.36
C GLU A 14 -6.91 -33.91 19.35
N SER A 15 -6.82 -33.62 20.65
CA SER A 15 -7.35 -34.48 21.72
C SER A 15 -8.87 -34.38 21.90
N THR A 16 -9.57 -33.56 21.12
CA THR A 16 -11.04 -33.44 21.23
C THR A 16 -11.75 -34.62 20.60
N ASP A 17 -12.87 -35.04 21.22
CA ASP A 17 -13.64 -36.19 20.75
C ASP A 17 -14.08 -36.04 19.29
N GLY A 18 -13.81 -37.07 18.50
CA GLY A 18 -14.17 -37.11 17.08
C GLY A 18 -13.34 -36.19 16.18
N PHE A 19 -12.26 -35.57 16.65
CA PHE A 19 -11.37 -34.76 15.81
C PHE A 19 -10.71 -35.61 14.72
N GLU A 20 -10.18 -36.77 15.09
CA GLU A 20 -9.44 -37.66 14.18
C GLU A 20 -10.27 -38.04 12.93
N ASN A 21 -11.57 -38.27 13.13
CA ASN A 21 -12.52 -38.71 12.12
C ASN A 21 -13.02 -37.59 11.19
N LYS A 22 -12.66 -36.33 11.43
CA LYS A 22 -13.08 -35.20 10.57
C LYS A 22 -12.23 -35.15 9.30
N SER A 23 -12.83 -34.67 8.21
CA SER A 23 -12.08 -34.35 6.98
C SER A 23 -11.05 -33.25 7.24
N THR A 24 -9.95 -33.23 6.46
CA THR A 24 -8.87 -32.26 6.62
C THR A 24 -9.39 -30.81 6.59
N HIS A 25 -10.23 -30.47 5.62
CA HIS A 25 -10.83 -29.14 5.55
C HIS A 25 -11.62 -28.79 6.82
N ARG A 26 -12.37 -29.75 7.38
CA ARG A 26 -13.13 -29.52 8.62
C ARG A 26 -12.20 -29.35 9.83
N LYS A 27 -11.10 -30.10 9.91
CA LYS A 27 -10.04 -29.89 10.91
C LYS A 27 -9.48 -28.47 10.82
N MET A 28 -9.22 -27.96 9.61
CA MET A 28 -8.74 -26.60 9.38
C MET A 28 -9.75 -25.53 9.78
N THR A 29 -11.02 -25.72 9.43
CA THR A 29 -12.11 -24.80 9.80
C THR A 29 -12.26 -24.68 11.32
N GLU A 30 -12.09 -25.78 12.07
CA GLU A 30 -12.15 -25.78 13.54
C GLU A 30 -11.04 -24.90 14.16
N VAL A 31 -9.85 -24.88 13.56
CA VAL A 31 -8.76 -23.97 13.97
C VAL A 31 -9.12 -22.53 13.66
N ALA A 32 -9.59 -22.25 12.45
CA ALA A 32 -9.95 -20.89 12.03
C ALA A 32 -11.05 -20.28 12.90
N ILE A 33 -12.07 -21.06 13.27
CA ILE A 33 -13.18 -20.60 14.14
C ILE A 33 -12.69 -20.19 15.53
N ARG A 34 -11.76 -20.98 16.11
CA ARG A 34 -11.16 -20.73 17.43
C ARG A 34 -10.12 -19.60 17.40
N GLY A 35 -9.56 -19.30 16.23
CA GLY A 35 -8.58 -18.25 16.04
C GLY A 35 -9.14 -16.82 16.22
N CYS A 36 -8.23 -15.87 16.32
CA CYS A 36 -8.56 -14.44 16.31
C CYS A 36 -9.01 -13.97 14.91
N SER A 37 -9.44 -12.71 14.80
CA SER A 37 -9.86 -12.11 13.53
C SER A 37 -8.80 -12.23 12.42
N GLN A 38 -7.52 -12.06 12.77
CA GLN A 38 -6.40 -12.17 11.82
C GLN A 38 -6.26 -13.59 11.25
N VAL A 39 -6.44 -14.63 12.08
CA VAL A 39 -6.39 -16.03 11.62
C VAL A 39 -7.59 -16.36 10.73
N LYS A 40 -8.77 -15.80 11.04
CA LYS A 40 -9.98 -15.97 10.20
C LYS A 40 -9.81 -15.33 8.82
N GLU A 41 -9.30 -14.11 8.79
CA GLU A 41 -9.01 -13.40 7.54
C GLU A 41 -7.94 -14.15 6.72
N TRP A 42 -6.84 -14.55 7.37
CA TRP A 42 -5.81 -15.37 6.72
C TRP A 42 -6.35 -16.69 6.16
N PHE A 43 -7.23 -17.38 6.89
CA PHE A 43 -7.84 -18.63 6.44
C PHE A 43 -8.76 -18.40 5.24
N TYR A 44 -9.56 -17.33 5.26
CA TYR A 44 -10.41 -16.93 4.14
C TYR A 44 -9.58 -16.60 2.89
N GLU A 45 -8.55 -15.76 3.01
CA GLU A 45 -7.66 -15.41 1.90
C GLU A 45 -6.98 -16.66 1.33
N SER A 46 -6.42 -17.51 2.20
CA SER A 46 -5.73 -18.73 1.78
C SER A 46 -6.68 -19.71 1.09
N GLY A 47 -7.94 -19.80 1.53
CA GLY A 47 -8.97 -20.58 0.86
C GLY A 47 -9.34 -20.00 -0.51
N SER A 48 -9.56 -18.69 -0.58
CA SER A 48 -9.92 -17.98 -1.82
C SER A 48 -8.81 -18.03 -2.87
N ASP A 49 -7.54 -17.99 -2.44
CA ASP A 49 -6.37 -18.06 -3.32
C ASP A 49 -6.02 -19.52 -3.71
N GLY A 50 -6.74 -20.53 -3.20
CA GLY A 50 -6.46 -21.95 -3.44
C GLY A 50 -5.16 -22.44 -2.80
N GLU A 51 -4.74 -21.82 -1.69
CA GLU A 51 -3.47 -22.07 -1.00
C GLU A 51 -3.60 -22.97 0.23
N LEU A 52 -4.81 -23.41 0.56
CA LEU A 52 -4.99 -24.35 1.65
C LEU A 52 -4.30 -25.68 1.33
N PRO A 53 -3.43 -26.18 2.21
CA PRO A 53 -2.72 -27.43 1.96
C PRO A 53 -3.69 -28.62 1.99
N SER A 54 -3.35 -29.71 1.31
CA SER A 54 -4.12 -30.96 1.34
C SER A 54 -3.89 -31.73 2.64
N GLU A 55 -2.70 -31.59 3.23
CA GLU A 55 -2.27 -32.31 4.42
C GLU A 55 -2.45 -31.48 5.69
N TRP A 56 -2.85 -32.16 6.77
CA TRP A 56 -3.03 -31.55 8.08
C TRP A 56 -1.72 -31.04 8.69
N SER A 57 -0.62 -31.76 8.48
CA SER A 57 0.70 -31.37 8.98
C SER A 57 1.15 -30.04 8.38
N ASP A 58 0.97 -29.87 7.07
CA ASP A 58 1.34 -28.64 6.36
C ASP A 58 0.48 -27.46 6.80
N PHE A 59 -0.81 -27.71 7.09
CA PHE A 59 -1.68 -26.69 7.66
C PHE A 59 -1.18 -26.19 9.01
N LYS A 60 -0.79 -27.10 9.91
CA LYS A 60 -0.22 -26.72 11.22
C LYS A 60 1.02 -25.84 11.04
N THR A 61 1.91 -26.21 10.13
CA THR A 61 3.11 -25.41 9.81
C THR A 61 2.73 -24.01 9.32
N LYS A 62 1.81 -23.91 8.34
CA LYS A 62 1.36 -22.61 7.81
C LYS A 62 0.71 -21.71 8.88
N VAL A 63 -0.13 -22.27 9.75
CA VAL A 63 -0.75 -21.52 10.84
C VAL A 63 0.32 -21.07 11.86
N MET A 64 1.27 -21.94 12.20
CA MET A 64 2.39 -21.56 13.07
C MET A 64 3.21 -20.44 12.46
N ASP A 65 3.53 -20.53 11.17
CA ASP A 65 4.32 -19.52 10.47
C ASP A 65 3.57 -18.19 10.40
N PHE A 66 2.26 -18.21 10.15
CA PHE A 66 1.42 -17.03 10.23
C PHE A 66 1.46 -16.40 11.64
N CYS A 67 1.13 -17.18 12.68
CA CYS A 67 1.06 -16.68 14.06
C CYS A 67 2.40 -16.22 14.63
N LEU A 68 3.52 -16.75 14.12
CA LEU A 68 4.89 -16.39 14.53
C LEU A 68 5.52 -15.32 13.64
N GLY A 69 4.81 -14.80 12.63
CA GLY A 69 5.34 -13.77 11.74
C GLY A 69 6.39 -14.28 10.74
N ARG A 70 6.40 -15.59 10.46
CA ARG A 70 7.30 -16.25 9.49
C ARG A 70 6.73 -16.28 8.06
N ASP A 71 5.60 -15.63 7.83
CA ASP A 71 5.01 -15.44 6.50
C ASP A 71 5.49 -14.13 5.85
N VAL A 72 5.79 -14.17 4.53
CA VAL A 72 6.16 -13.00 3.72
C VAL A 72 5.12 -11.88 3.77
N LYS A 73 3.84 -12.19 4.00
CA LYS A 73 2.76 -11.20 4.16
C LYS A 73 3.01 -10.23 5.32
N HIS A 74 3.83 -10.60 6.30
CA HIS A 74 4.20 -9.72 7.41
C HIS A 74 5.32 -8.73 7.06
N LEU A 75 6.04 -8.92 5.94
CA LEU A 75 7.13 -8.05 5.53
C LEU A 75 6.63 -6.78 4.86
N ARG A 76 6.54 -5.69 5.61
CA ARG A 76 6.15 -4.37 5.07
C ARG A 76 7.38 -3.54 4.73
N LYS A 77 7.31 -2.76 3.65
CA LYS A 77 8.35 -1.81 3.30
C LYS A 77 8.42 -0.67 4.32
N TYR A 78 9.59 -0.38 4.88
CA TYR A 78 9.84 0.78 5.73
C TYR A 78 9.83 2.09 4.94
N TYR A 79 9.60 3.20 5.63
CA TYR A 79 9.49 4.51 4.99
C TYR A 79 10.81 4.99 4.38
N ASP A 80 11.90 4.76 5.11
CA ASP A 80 13.26 5.21 4.84
C ASP A 80 14.10 4.22 4.01
N GLU A 81 13.65 2.96 3.87
CA GLU A 81 14.35 1.99 3.03
C GLU A 81 14.09 2.22 1.53
N SER A 82 15.03 1.86 0.66
CA SER A 82 14.81 1.86 -0.79
C SER A 82 13.98 0.64 -1.22
N TRP A 83 13.50 0.62 -2.47
CA TRP A 83 12.87 -0.61 -3.00
C TRP A 83 13.87 -1.75 -3.18
N GLY A 84 15.12 -1.46 -3.53
CA GLY A 84 16.20 -2.45 -3.59
C GLY A 84 16.46 -3.09 -2.22
N GLU A 85 16.57 -2.28 -1.16
CA GLU A 85 16.77 -2.76 0.21
C GLU A 85 15.60 -3.63 0.69
N PHE A 86 14.37 -3.21 0.38
CA PHE A 86 13.19 -4.00 0.71
C PHE A 86 13.20 -5.37 0.02
N LEU A 87 13.56 -5.43 -1.26
CA LEU A 87 13.63 -6.68 -2.01
C LEU A 87 14.76 -7.60 -1.50
N ILE A 88 15.91 -7.03 -1.13
CA ILE A 88 17.00 -7.77 -0.48
C ILE A 88 16.52 -8.40 0.84
N ARG A 89 15.81 -7.63 1.67
CA ARG A 89 15.25 -8.16 2.93
C ARG A 89 14.23 -9.27 2.70
N ILE A 90 13.41 -9.14 1.66
CA ILE A 90 12.49 -10.21 1.24
C ILE A 90 13.28 -11.46 0.83
N ARG A 91 14.33 -11.32 0.02
CA ARG A 91 15.19 -12.44 -0.41
C ARG A 91 15.81 -13.14 0.79
N ASP A 92 16.42 -12.38 1.70
CA ASP A 92 17.09 -12.95 2.87
C ASP A 92 16.10 -13.68 3.78
N PHE A 93 14.91 -13.12 3.97
CA PHE A 93 13.82 -13.79 4.68
C PHE A 93 13.34 -15.04 3.96
N SER A 94 13.16 -14.98 2.64
CA SER A 94 12.73 -16.12 1.81
C SER A 94 13.73 -17.27 1.90
N ASN A 95 15.01 -16.98 1.82
CA ASN A 95 16.09 -17.96 1.96
C ASN A 95 16.10 -18.58 3.35
N PHE A 96 15.93 -17.77 4.40
CA PHE A 96 15.91 -18.25 5.78
C PHE A 96 14.69 -19.14 6.08
N GLN A 97 13.51 -18.75 5.58
CA GLN A 97 12.26 -19.50 5.76
C GLN A 97 12.04 -20.59 4.69
N LYS A 98 12.95 -20.75 3.72
CA LYS A 98 12.86 -21.66 2.58
C LYS A 98 11.56 -21.49 1.77
N ILE A 99 11.18 -20.23 1.54
CA ILE A 99 10.00 -19.87 0.78
C ILE A 99 10.38 -19.77 -0.70
N GLU A 100 9.56 -20.36 -1.57
CA GLU A 100 9.77 -20.31 -3.02
C GLU A 100 9.50 -18.91 -3.58
N ASP A 101 10.32 -18.48 -4.54
CA ASP A 101 10.20 -17.17 -5.19
C ASP A 101 8.82 -16.97 -5.84
N LYS A 102 8.16 -18.03 -6.31
CA LYS A 102 6.77 -17.96 -6.81
C LYS A 102 5.81 -17.37 -5.77
N THR A 103 5.96 -17.77 -4.51
CA THR A 103 5.16 -17.25 -3.39
C THR A 103 5.50 -15.79 -3.12
N VAL A 104 6.78 -15.45 -3.16
CA VAL A 104 7.26 -14.06 -3.01
C VAL A 104 6.69 -13.15 -4.10
N PHE A 105 6.74 -13.55 -5.37
CA PHE A 105 6.21 -12.75 -6.48
C PHE A 105 4.70 -12.59 -6.42
N ARG A 106 3.96 -13.60 -5.94
CA ARG A 106 2.53 -13.45 -5.65
C ARG A 106 2.31 -12.38 -4.57
N TYR A 107 3.10 -12.38 -3.51
CA TYR A 107 3.06 -11.33 -2.49
C TYR A 107 3.39 -9.94 -3.07
N LEU A 108 4.50 -9.79 -3.79
CA LEU A 108 4.92 -8.54 -4.43
C LEU A 108 3.85 -7.98 -5.40
N ARG A 109 3.12 -8.85 -6.10
CA ARG A 109 1.99 -8.47 -6.95
C ARG A 109 0.80 -7.89 -6.17
N LYS A 110 0.68 -8.13 -4.87
CA LYS A 110 -0.32 -7.49 -3.99
C LYS A 110 0.19 -6.19 -3.33
N VAL A 111 1.51 -6.02 -3.21
CA VAL A 111 2.13 -4.84 -2.58
C VAL A 111 1.91 -3.56 -3.41
N LYS A 112 1.57 -2.45 -2.73
CA LYS A 112 1.49 -1.11 -3.33
C LYS A 112 2.90 -0.56 -3.58
N MET A 113 3.24 -0.33 -4.85
CA MET A 113 4.57 0.11 -5.29
C MET A 113 4.47 1.04 -6.52
N PRO A 114 5.55 1.78 -6.88
CA PRO A 114 5.60 2.57 -8.12
C PRO A 114 5.29 1.74 -9.37
N VAL A 115 4.72 2.37 -10.39
CA VAL A 115 4.23 1.69 -11.60
C VAL A 115 5.38 0.99 -12.33
N GLU A 116 6.54 1.63 -12.41
CA GLU A 116 7.74 1.11 -13.06
C GLU A 116 8.20 -0.20 -12.39
N LEU A 117 8.21 -0.22 -11.05
CA LEU A 117 8.55 -1.41 -10.29
C LEU A 117 7.48 -2.49 -10.43
N LYS A 118 6.21 -2.10 -10.46
CA LYS A 118 5.10 -3.03 -10.64
C LYS A 118 5.21 -3.77 -11.98
N ILE A 119 5.53 -3.04 -13.05
CA ILE A 119 5.77 -3.61 -14.38
C ILE A 119 6.91 -4.63 -14.32
N MET A 120 8.04 -4.30 -13.67
CA MET A 120 9.16 -5.24 -13.53
C MET A 120 8.77 -6.52 -12.78
N VAL A 121 8.02 -6.40 -11.69
CA VAL A 121 7.52 -7.57 -10.94
C VAL A 121 6.62 -8.46 -11.81
N HIS A 122 5.81 -7.88 -12.70
CA HIS A 122 4.95 -8.66 -13.60
C HIS A 122 5.69 -9.22 -14.82
N ALA A 123 6.80 -8.60 -15.24
CA ALA A 123 7.55 -8.98 -16.44
C ALA A 123 8.63 -10.04 -16.21
N ILE A 124 8.98 -10.33 -14.96
CA ILE A 124 10.03 -11.30 -14.59
C ILE A 124 9.38 -12.62 -14.16
N ASP A 125 9.94 -13.74 -14.63
CA ASP A 125 9.43 -15.10 -14.41
C ASP A 125 9.71 -15.66 -13.00
N ASN A 126 9.29 -14.93 -11.97
CA ASN A 126 9.46 -15.30 -10.57
C ASN A 126 10.91 -15.57 -10.14
N ASP A 127 11.91 -14.92 -10.75
CA ASP A 127 13.30 -14.96 -10.29
C ASP A 127 13.60 -13.70 -9.47
N LEU A 128 13.75 -13.87 -8.15
CA LEU A 128 13.92 -12.74 -7.24
C LEU A 128 15.29 -12.09 -7.39
N SER A 129 16.33 -12.86 -7.76
CA SER A 129 17.68 -12.34 -7.94
C SER A 129 17.73 -11.42 -9.16
N VAL A 130 17.16 -11.86 -10.28
CA VAL A 130 17.06 -11.06 -11.52
C VAL A 130 16.25 -9.79 -11.28
N LEU A 131 15.18 -9.84 -10.47
CA LEU A 131 14.41 -8.66 -10.10
C LEU A 131 15.26 -7.65 -9.31
N ILE A 132 16.03 -8.12 -8.32
CA ILE A 132 16.89 -7.25 -7.51
C ILE A 132 17.94 -6.56 -8.39
N ASP A 133 18.58 -7.31 -9.28
CA ASP A 133 19.61 -6.77 -10.17
C ASP A 133 19.04 -5.71 -11.12
N ARG A 134 17.89 -5.98 -11.74
CA ARG A 134 17.20 -4.98 -12.59
C ARG A 134 16.78 -3.73 -11.83
N VAL A 135 16.36 -3.86 -10.57
CA VAL A 135 15.96 -2.71 -9.75
C VAL A 135 17.16 -1.83 -9.40
N LYS A 136 18.33 -2.44 -9.14
CA LYS A 136 19.60 -1.73 -8.94
C LYS A 136 20.05 -1.03 -10.22
N GLU A 137 20.02 -1.72 -11.36
CA GLU A 137 20.43 -1.17 -12.66
C GLU A 137 19.54 0.00 -13.12
N ASN A 138 18.22 -0.07 -12.90
CA ASN A 138 17.29 0.99 -13.32
C ASN A 138 17.29 2.22 -12.39
N GLY A 139 18.14 2.26 -11.36
CA GLY A 139 18.25 3.43 -10.49
C GLY A 139 16.95 3.78 -9.74
N LEU A 140 16.12 2.77 -9.43
CA LEU A 140 15.01 2.89 -8.46
C LEU A 140 15.52 2.87 -7.01
N GLU A 141 16.80 3.16 -6.82
CA GLU A 141 17.38 3.49 -5.54
C GLU A 141 16.77 4.76 -4.95
N TYR A 142 16.90 4.88 -3.63
CA TYR A 142 16.40 5.98 -2.83
C TYR A 142 16.82 7.34 -3.42
N ARG A 143 15.86 8.10 -3.99
CA ARG A 143 16.05 9.54 -4.19
C ARG A 143 15.71 10.22 -2.87
N ASP A 144 16.73 10.70 -2.17
CA ASP A 144 16.57 11.61 -1.01
C ASP A 144 15.48 12.65 -1.33
N ARG A 145 14.66 12.98 -0.32
CA ARG A 145 13.64 14.04 -0.38
C ARG A 145 14.22 15.34 -0.96
N LYS A 146 15.51 15.62 -0.73
CA LYS A 146 16.25 16.75 -1.34
C LYS A 146 16.40 16.60 -2.86
N THR A 147 16.75 15.41 -3.35
CA THR A 147 16.87 15.10 -4.78
C THR A 147 15.52 15.19 -5.49
N ILE A 148 14.44 14.66 -4.90
CA ILE A 148 13.09 14.79 -5.46
C ILE A 148 12.68 16.27 -5.55
N ARG A 149 12.90 17.05 -4.48
CA ARG A 149 12.61 18.49 -4.45
C ARG A 149 13.42 19.25 -5.50
N ASN A 150 14.69 18.89 -5.70
CA ASN A 150 15.56 19.48 -6.72
C ASN A 150 15.07 19.16 -8.14
N ILE A 151 14.65 17.93 -8.42
CA ILE A 151 14.09 17.55 -9.73
C ILE A 151 12.79 18.33 -10.02
N TYR A 152 11.90 18.45 -9.03
CA TYR A 152 10.70 19.26 -9.18
C TYR A 152 11.03 20.74 -9.38
N SER A 153 12.02 21.27 -8.66
CA SER A 153 12.46 22.67 -8.79
C SER A 153 13.07 22.94 -10.17
N GLN A 154 13.95 22.07 -10.66
CA GLN A 154 14.52 22.14 -12.00
C GLN A 154 13.45 22.02 -13.09
N LYS A 155 12.47 21.11 -12.93
CA LYS A 155 11.36 20.96 -13.88
C LYS A 155 10.47 22.21 -13.91
N VAL A 156 10.25 22.85 -12.76
CA VAL A 156 9.52 24.12 -12.66
C VAL A 156 10.30 25.26 -13.31
N GLU A 157 11.62 25.32 -13.15
CA GLU A 157 12.46 26.32 -13.83
C GLU A 157 12.43 26.16 -15.35
N LEU A 158 12.57 24.94 -15.86
CA LEU A 158 12.45 24.65 -17.30
C LEU A 158 11.08 25.05 -17.88
N ILE A 159 10.00 24.83 -17.13
CA ILE A 159 8.65 25.26 -17.55
C ILE A 159 8.53 26.80 -17.54
N LYS A 160 9.14 27.48 -16.55
CA LYS A 160 9.19 28.94 -16.50
C LYS A 160 9.99 29.53 -17.66
N GLU A 161 11.12 28.94 -18.03
CA GLU A 161 11.92 29.39 -19.17
C GLU A 161 11.16 29.24 -20.49
N ARG A 162 10.48 28.10 -20.70
CA ARG A 162 9.61 27.90 -21.87
C ARG A 162 8.48 28.91 -21.97
N ARG A 163 7.92 29.36 -20.84
CA ARG A 163 6.88 30.41 -20.78
C ARG A 163 7.41 31.80 -21.11
N LYS A 164 8.69 32.10 -20.84
CA LYS A 164 9.29 33.40 -21.19
C LYS A 164 9.42 33.60 -22.70
N GLY A 165 9.63 32.50 -23.45
CA GLY A 165 9.72 32.52 -24.91
C GLY A 165 8.37 32.41 -25.64
N SER A 166 7.28 32.07 -24.95
CA SER A 166 5.97 31.92 -25.60
C SER A 166 5.28 33.27 -25.78
N VAL A 167 4.87 33.55 -27.02
CA VAL A 167 4.01 34.69 -27.38
C VAL A 167 2.55 34.25 -27.30
N CYS A 168 1.73 35.04 -26.63
CA CYS A 168 0.30 34.83 -26.56
C CYS A 168 -0.34 35.07 -27.93
N PHE A 169 -1.02 34.06 -28.47
CA PHE A 169 -1.67 34.15 -29.78
C PHE A 169 -2.97 34.97 -29.76
N LYS A 170 -3.50 35.32 -28.57
CA LYS A 170 -4.68 36.20 -28.44
C LYS A 170 -4.30 37.69 -28.49
N CYS A 171 -3.28 38.11 -27.74
CA CYS A 171 -2.94 39.53 -27.59
C CYS A 171 -1.57 39.92 -28.16
N GLY A 172 -0.80 38.96 -28.69
CA GLY A 172 0.52 39.18 -29.27
C GLY A 172 1.64 39.49 -28.28
N LYS A 173 1.37 39.51 -26.96
CA LYS A 173 2.38 39.78 -25.92
C LYS A 173 3.08 38.50 -25.46
N SER A 174 4.36 38.58 -25.15
CA SER A 174 5.16 37.45 -24.64
C SER A 174 4.97 37.22 -23.13
N GLY A 175 5.36 36.04 -22.66
CA GLY A 175 5.40 35.69 -21.23
C GLY A 175 4.19 34.90 -20.70
N HIS A 176 3.18 34.64 -21.53
CA HIS A 176 2.01 33.82 -21.17
C HIS A 176 1.43 33.14 -22.42
N PHE A 177 0.60 32.11 -22.21
CA PHE A 177 -0.14 31.46 -23.30
C PHE A 177 -1.52 32.09 -23.46
N SER A 178 -2.16 31.88 -24.61
CA SER A 178 -3.52 32.36 -24.91
C SER A 178 -4.59 31.99 -23.87
N ARG A 179 -4.41 30.87 -23.15
CA ARG A 179 -5.29 30.43 -22.05
C ARG A 179 -5.11 31.22 -20.75
N ASP A 180 -3.98 31.88 -20.60
CA ASP A 180 -3.62 32.68 -19.41
C ASP A 180 -3.72 34.20 -19.72
N CYS A 181 -4.39 34.57 -20.83
CA CYS A 181 -4.47 35.94 -21.32
C CYS A 181 -5.62 36.68 -20.63
N GLN A 182 -5.29 37.72 -19.85
CA GLN A 182 -6.25 38.49 -19.06
C GLN A 182 -7.08 39.51 -19.87
N ASN A 183 -6.82 39.65 -21.17
CA ASN A 183 -7.64 40.47 -22.06
C ASN A 183 -8.81 39.61 -22.59
N GLU A 184 -9.96 39.65 -21.91
CA GLU A 184 -11.20 39.09 -22.44
C GLU A 184 -12.24 40.20 -22.61
N GLU A 185 -12.52 40.59 -23.86
CA GLU A 185 -13.83 41.14 -24.21
C GLU A 185 -14.80 39.97 -24.25
N ILE A 186 -15.59 39.80 -23.20
CA ILE A 186 -16.48 38.66 -23.00
C ILE A 186 -17.81 38.93 -23.72
N MET A 187 -18.09 38.21 -24.81
CA MET A 187 -19.48 37.92 -25.21
C MET A 187 -19.90 36.61 -24.58
N ASN A 188 -20.76 36.67 -23.56
CA ASN A 188 -21.33 35.50 -22.90
C ASN A 188 -22.35 34.83 -23.83
N VAL A 189 -22.10 33.56 -24.17
CA VAL A 189 -23.15 32.57 -24.46
C VAL A 189 -22.77 31.31 -23.69
N GLU A 190 -23.78 30.75 -23.05
CA GLU A 190 -23.67 29.65 -22.09
C GLU A 190 -23.07 28.38 -22.69
N ASP A 191 -22.36 27.69 -21.80
CA ASP A 191 -22.31 26.26 -21.63
C ASP A 191 -21.11 25.41 -22.13
N VAL A 192 -20.58 24.74 -21.09
CA VAL A 192 -20.14 23.34 -21.05
C VAL A 192 -18.67 23.06 -21.39
N ASN A 193 -18.01 22.60 -20.31
CA ASN A 193 -16.78 21.82 -20.25
C ASN A 193 -15.48 22.55 -20.57
N ASN A 194 -14.72 22.81 -19.50
CA ASN A 194 -13.56 22.00 -19.11
C ASN A 194 -12.50 22.91 -18.50
N GLY A 195 -12.21 22.77 -17.21
CA GLY A 195 -11.05 23.41 -16.63
C GLY A 195 -11.20 23.70 -15.14
N TYR A 196 -10.36 23.01 -14.37
CA TYR A 196 -9.75 23.52 -13.15
C TYR A 196 -9.56 25.04 -13.20
N CYS A 197 -10.50 25.78 -12.59
CA CYS A 197 -10.41 27.21 -12.34
C CYS A 197 -10.67 27.43 -10.85
N SER A 198 -9.67 28.02 -10.23
CA SER A 198 -9.44 28.13 -8.80
C SER A 198 -10.27 29.21 -8.10
N ASP A 199 -11.53 29.46 -8.47
CA ASP A 199 -12.32 30.52 -7.79
C ASP A 199 -13.86 30.43 -7.87
N HIS A 200 -14.45 29.25 -8.14
CA HIS A 200 -15.90 29.07 -7.91
C HIS A 200 -16.18 28.62 -6.48
N LYS A 201 -17.03 29.40 -5.77
CA LYS A 201 -17.65 29.06 -4.49
C LYS A 201 -18.21 27.64 -4.53
N LEU A 202 -17.45 26.68 -4.01
CA LEU A 202 -17.96 25.36 -3.64
C LEU A 202 -19.14 25.57 -2.66
N ASP A 203 -20.27 24.89 -2.85
CA ASP A 203 -21.39 24.91 -1.89
C ASP A 203 -20.96 24.22 -0.59
N GLN A 204 -20.29 24.98 0.25
CA GLN A 204 -19.78 24.55 1.53
C GLN A 204 -20.79 24.90 2.60
N ARG A 205 -21.33 23.88 3.25
CA ARG A 205 -22.30 24.05 4.34
C ARG A 205 -21.73 23.47 5.63
N MET A 206 -22.16 24.07 6.74
CA MET A 206 -21.94 23.49 8.06
C MET A 206 -23.06 22.53 8.38
N ILE A 207 -22.73 21.28 8.69
CA ILE A 207 -23.69 20.28 9.17
C ILE A 207 -23.26 19.75 10.54
N SER A 208 -24.24 19.40 11.38
CA SER A 208 -24.00 18.74 12.67
C SER A 208 -24.11 17.23 12.50
N ILE A 209 -23.01 16.50 12.73
CA ILE A 209 -22.98 15.04 12.81
C ILE A 209 -22.58 14.69 14.25
N ASN A 210 -23.42 13.93 14.95
CA ASN A 210 -23.18 13.51 16.34
C ASN A 210 -22.83 14.67 17.31
N GLY A 211 -23.48 15.82 17.13
CA GLY A 211 -23.27 17.01 17.97
C GLY A 211 -21.98 17.79 17.67
N LYS A 212 -21.24 17.42 16.62
CA LYS A 212 -20.06 18.13 16.13
C LYS A 212 -20.34 18.75 14.76
N ASN A 213 -19.92 20.00 14.60
CA ASN A 213 -20.14 20.76 13.38
C ASN A 213 -18.98 20.53 12.39
N TYR A 214 -19.31 20.17 11.16
CA TYR A 214 -18.35 19.90 10.08
C TYR A 214 -18.66 20.77 8.86
N GLN A 215 -17.61 21.33 8.26
CA GLN A 215 -17.69 22.01 6.97
C GLN A 215 -17.60 20.96 5.87
N VAL A 216 -18.67 20.81 5.09
CA VAL A 216 -18.79 19.82 4.03
C VAL A 216 -19.03 20.51 2.69
N ILE A 217 -18.37 19.99 1.65
CA ILE A 217 -18.54 20.44 0.27
C ILE A 217 -19.66 19.60 -0.35
N PHE A 218 -20.71 20.24 -0.82
CA PHE A 218 -21.78 19.61 -1.59
C PHE A 218 -21.59 19.92 -3.07
N ASP A 219 -21.26 18.93 -3.89
CA ASP A 219 -21.54 18.99 -5.33
C ASP A 219 -21.52 17.62 -6.02
N THR A 220 -22.35 17.47 -7.07
CA THR A 220 -22.31 16.52 -8.22
C THR A 220 -23.69 16.16 -8.80
N GLY A 221 -24.80 16.71 -8.31
CA GLY A 221 -26.12 16.44 -8.91
C GLY A 221 -26.66 15.02 -8.68
N ALA A 222 -26.15 14.29 -7.69
CA ALA A 222 -26.72 13.02 -7.26
C ALA A 222 -27.95 13.22 -6.36
N SER A 223 -29.01 12.45 -6.56
CA SER A 223 -30.22 12.48 -5.72
C SER A 223 -30.01 11.91 -4.30
N SER A 224 -28.91 11.19 -4.08
CA SER A 224 -28.51 10.64 -2.79
C SER A 224 -26.98 10.46 -2.72
N SER A 225 -26.38 10.79 -1.58
CA SER A 225 -24.96 10.56 -1.30
C SER A 225 -24.79 9.45 -0.26
N PHE A 226 -23.92 8.48 -0.55
CA PHE A 226 -23.64 7.35 0.35
C PHE A 226 -22.28 7.57 1.02
N ILE A 227 -22.23 7.49 2.35
CA ILE A 227 -20.98 7.51 3.12
C ILE A 227 -20.61 6.07 3.44
N CYS A 228 -19.48 5.58 2.91
CA CYS A 228 -18.98 4.25 3.23
C CYS A 228 -18.55 4.15 4.70
N ASN A 229 -18.87 3.05 5.38
CA ASN A 229 -18.53 2.80 6.79
C ASN A 229 -17.03 3.00 7.11
N GLY A 230 -16.14 2.74 6.15
CA GLY A 230 -14.70 2.98 6.31
C GLY A 230 -14.30 4.46 6.47
N ALA A 231 -15.09 5.39 5.92
CA ALA A 231 -14.84 6.83 6.03
C ALA A 231 -15.15 7.37 7.43
N LEU A 232 -15.92 6.64 8.26
CA LEU A 232 -16.23 7.06 9.62
C LEU A 232 -14.98 7.13 10.52
N LYS A 233 -13.95 6.33 10.21
CA LYS A 233 -12.66 6.35 10.94
C LYS A 233 -11.88 7.66 10.79
N LEU A 234 -12.22 8.50 9.80
CA LEU A 234 -11.60 9.83 9.64
C LEU A 234 -12.10 10.83 10.70
N PHE A 235 -13.20 10.53 11.39
CA PHE A 235 -13.77 11.40 12.43
C PHE A 235 -13.29 11.06 13.84
N ASP A 236 -12.64 9.91 14.03
CA ASP A 236 -12.07 9.49 15.30
C ASP A 236 -10.56 9.81 15.34
N SER A 237 -10.22 10.92 15.97
CA SER A 237 -8.84 11.34 16.21
C SER A 237 -8.14 10.40 17.19
N LEU A 238 -7.39 9.42 16.68
CA LEU A 238 -6.45 8.62 17.48
C LEU A 238 -5.01 9.09 17.21
N HIS A 239 -4.33 9.56 18.26
CA HIS A 239 -2.91 9.88 18.23
C HIS A 239 -2.08 8.60 18.18
N PHE A 240 -1.28 8.43 17.12
CA PHE A 240 -0.26 7.39 17.02
C PHE A 240 1.01 7.82 17.75
N ILE A 241 1.47 7.02 18.72
CA ILE A 241 2.77 7.18 19.39
C ILE A 241 3.81 6.42 18.56
N ASN A 242 4.79 7.13 17.99
CA ASN A 242 5.91 6.51 17.29
C ASN A 242 6.93 5.97 18.31
N VAL A 243 7.34 4.72 18.16
CA VAL A 243 8.42 4.11 18.95
C VAL A 243 9.61 3.84 18.04
N LYS A 244 10.79 4.38 18.39
CA LYS A 244 12.04 4.10 17.67
C LYS A 244 12.57 2.71 18.05
N ARG A 245 12.92 1.90 17.06
CA ARG A 245 13.64 0.63 17.24
C ARG A 245 14.94 0.64 16.46
N HIS A 246 15.93 -0.11 16.94
CA HIS A 246 17.25 -0.17 16.33
C HIS A 246 17.57 -1.62 16.01
N PHE A 247 18.00 -1.90 14.78
CA PHE A 247 18.32 -3.24 14.32
C PHE A 247 19.76 -3.30 13.78
N ARG A 248 20.43 -4.44 13.95
CA ARG A 248 21.70 -4.78 13.29
C ARG A 248 21.46 -5.91 12.31
N THR A 249 21.95 -5.76 11.08
CA THR A 249 21.98 -6.84 10.09
C THR A 249 23.13 -7.80 10.36
N ILE A 250 23.08 -8.98 9.74
CA ILE A 250 24.09 -10.04 9.86
C ILE A 250 25.45 -9.57 9.33
N ASP A 251 25.45 -8.71 8.30
CA ASP A 251 26.66 -8.10 7.72
C ASP A 251 27.17 -6.87 8.51
N GLY A 252 26.59 -6.59 9.69
CA GLY A 252 27.05 -5.54 10.60
C GLY A 252 26.51 -4.14 10.32
N HIS A 253 25.67 -3.94 9.30
CA HIS A 253 25.03 -2.66 9.04
C HIS A 253 23.97 -2.34 10.12
N LYS A 254 24.03 -1.12 10.68
CA LYS A 254 23.04 -0.61 11.62
C LYS A 254 21.92 0.10 10.86
N ILE A 255 20.69 -0.31 11.10
CA ILE A 255 19.49 0.33 10.56
C ILE A 255 18.74 0.97 11.73
N SER A 256 18.57 2.29 11.68
CA SER A 256 17.73 3.04 12.62
C SER A 256 16.44 3.43 11.91
N SER A 257 15.31 2.86 12.29
CA SER A 257 14.02 3.18 11.66
C SER A 257 12.92 3.49 12.69
N GLU A 258 12.00 4.37 12.27
CA GLU A 258 10.79 4.72 13.01
C GLU A 258 9.61 3.88 12.46
N GLU A 259 8.96 3.08 13.32
CA GLU A 259 7.67 2.47 13.00
C GLU A 259 6.55 3.52 13.18
N ARG A 260 5.68 3.64 12.17
CA ARG A 260 4.39 4.34 12.24
C ARG A 260 3.26 3.34 12.19
#